data_AF-A0AAU5CVS9-F1
#
_entry.id   AF-A0AAU5CVS9-F1
#
_cell.length_a   1.000
_cell.length_b   1.000
_cell.length_c   1.000
_cell.angle_alpha   90.00
_cell.angle_beta   90.00
_cell.angle_gamma   90.00
#
_symmetry.space_group_name_H-M   'P 1'
#
loop_
_entity.id
_entity.type
_entity.pdbx_description
1 polymer ?
#
loop_
_entity_poly.entity_id
_entity_poly.type
_entity_poly.pdbx_seq_one_letter_code
_entity_poly.pdbx_strand_id
1 'polypeptide(L)'
;MSEGYEADAFGDRNDGDGPDETVPGQERTFAALPPAQGRGFAESWWGRAWLKALEDTALDGQQLKKGRRFAREGRVGAVSVRPGRITAVVRDRDESGYRSDVLLQELTEGEWDRFLDMAVDRAGHIAALLDREMPPHLVEDAAAAGVDLLPGIGDLDPECSCEAWDHCPHTAALCYQVARLLDQDPFVLLLLRGRGERRLLDELQVRIAVRAAGHTPSATTDEPAEESEDRAVRGVPAAEAYAAAGVLPPLPPVPALPAEPGQAPSLDTETDPEPGVDPTALEMLATDGARRAHRMLAEALAPGHGQQAVPAGLTPQQDAVRLAAEARPEPWIVNRLATGSGRQRAGLPAAVRAWQYGGAAALAVLDEEWAPDATALARARTRLAGAWEEDEAPRLRCERNRWTSADGTVQLRYGRDGRWYPYRKESGRWTPAGPCDEDPAAAWADAAAPADG
;
A
#
# COMPACT_ATOMS: atom_id res chain seq x y z
N MET A 1 47.49 20.12 -63.82
CA MET A 1 46.57 20.93 -64.65
C MET A 1 45.85 19.99 -65.57
N SER A 2 44.51 20.07 -65.53
CA SER A 2 43.52 19.50 -66.46
C SER A 2 43.39 17.98 -66.49
N GLU A 3 42.21 17.36 -66.51
CA GLU A 3 40.79 17.66 -66.22
C GLU A 3 40.05 16.43 -66.77
N GLY A 4 38.98 15.95 -66.13
CA GLY A 4 38.00 15.06 -66.79
C GLY A 4 37.45 13.88 -65.97
N TYR A 5 36.36 14.15 -65.24
CA TYR A 5 35.09 13.39 -65.09
C TYR A 5 34.87 12.21 -66.10
N GLU A 6 34.17 11.10 -65.88
CA GLU A 6 33.22 10.55 -64.87
C GLU A 6 32.87 9.11 -65.36
N ALA A 7 32.62 8.12 -64.49
CA ALA A 7 31.75 6.95 -64.78
C ALA A 7 31.64 5.97 -63.59
N ASP A 8 30.47 5.98 -62.96
CA ASP A 8 29.67 4.86 -62.43
C ASP A 8 30.35 3.70 -61.67
N ALA A 9 30.18 3.71 -60.34
CA ALA A 9 30.27 2.53 -59.49
C ALA A 9 28.86 2.12 -59.02
N PHE A 10 28.34 1.05 -59.61
CA PHE A 10 27.20 0.29 -59.13
C PHE A 10 27.60 -0.57 -57.91
N GLY A 11 26.79 -0.49 -56.86
CA GLY A 11 26.46 -1.60 -55.97
C GLY A 11 27.45 -1.93 -54.85
N ASP A 12 27.09 -1.58 -53.62
CA ASP A 12 26.66 -2.65 -52.69
C ASP A 12 25.71 -2.09 -51.63
N ARG A 13 24.57 -2.76 -51.48
CA ARG A 13 23.59 -2.50 -50.42
C ARG A 13 24.06 -3.28 -49.21
N ASN A 14 24.48 -2.59 -48.16
CA ASN A 14 24.75 -3.23 -46.89
C ASN A 14 23.41 -3.38 -46.15
N ASP A 15 22.79 -4.55 -46.30
CA ASP A 15 21.69 -5.02 -45.46
C ASP A 15 22.22 -5.22 -44.03
N GLY A 16 21.97 -4.23 -43.16
CA GLY A 16 22.24 -4.30 -41.74
C GLY A 16 21.06 -4.86 -40.97
N ASP A 17 20.82 -6.18 -41.09
CA ASP A 17 19.98 -6.93 -40.16
C ASP A 17 20.83 -7.22 -38.91
N GLY A 18 20.75 -6.32 -37.93
CA GLY A 18 21.36 -6.47 -36.62
C GLY A 18 20.33 -6.98 -35.60
N PRO A 19 20.68 -7.91 -34.71
CA PRO A 19 19.74 -8.45 -33.73
C PRO A 19 19.31 -7.37 -32.73
N ASP A 20 17.99 -7.30 -32.49
CA ASP A 20 17.29 -6.48 -31.50
C ASP A 20 17.84 -6.72 -30.09
N GLU A 21 18.90 -5.99 -29.71
CA GLU A 21 19.42 -5.93 -28.34
C GLU A 21 18.42 -5.18 -27.47
N THR A 22 17.51 -5.93 -26.85
CA THR A 22 16.55 -5.42 -25.87
C THR A 22 17.28 -4.84 -24.66
N VAL A 23 17.14 -3.52 -24.47
CA VAL A 23 17.66 -2.80 -23.31
C VAL A 23 16.91 -3.27 -22.04
N PRO A 24 17.60 -3.62 -20.94
CA PRO A 24 16.94 -4.10 -19.72
C PRO A 24 15.93 -3.08 -19.17
N GLY A 25 14.67 -3.49 -19.01
CA GLY A 25 13.58 -2.66 -18.45
C GLY A 25 12.52 -2.18 -19.45
N GLN A 26 12.61 -2.55 -20.73
CA GLN A 26 11.63 -2.20 -21.76
C GLN A 26 10.57 -3.27 -22.05
N GLU A 27 10.60 -4.43 -21.38
CA GLU A 27 9.59 -5.47 -21.57
C GLU A 27 9.07 -5.99 -20.23
N ARG A 28 7.75 -6.12 -20.11
CA ARG A 28 7.07 -6.72 -18.96
C ARG A 28 6.21 -7.89 -19.44
N THR A 29 6.47 -9.07 -18.89
CA THR A 29 5.63 -10.25 -19.13
C THR A 29 4.70 -10.50 -17.95
N PHE A 30 3.40 -10.55 -18.24
CA PHE A 30 2.34 -10.87 -17.29
C PHE A 30 1.97 -12.34 -17.44
N ALA A 31 1.85 -13.04 -16.31
CA ALA A 31 1.34 -14.41 -16.32
C ALA A 31 -0.06 -14.47 -16.94
N ALA A 32 -0.41 -15.61 -17.53
CA ALA A 32 -1.74 -15.83 -18.08
C ALA A 32 -2.80 -15.59 -16.99
N LEU A 33 -3.68 -14.61 -17.19
CA LEU A 33 -4.71 -14.32 -16.21
C LEU A 33 -5.75 -15.45 -16.16
N PRO A 34 -6.32 -15.74 -14.97
CA PRO A 34 -7.36 -16.74 -14.85
C PRO A 34 -8.61 -16.36 -15.66
N PRO A 35 -9.45 -17.35 -16.03
CA PRO A 35 -10.73 -17.13 -16.70
C PRO A 35 -11.53 -15.99 -16.07
N ALA A 36 -12.00 -15.04 -16.88
CA ALA A 36 -12.69 -13.85 -16.40
C ALA A 36 -14.04 -14.22 -15.75
N GLN A 37 -14.27 -13.75 -14.53
CA GLN A 37 -15.53 -13.89 -13.80
C GLN A 37 -16.37 -12.61 -13.99
N GLY A 38 -17.68 -12.74 -14.22
CA GLY A 38 -18.58 -11.58 -14.37
C GLY A 38 -18.82 -11.12 -15.82
N ARG A 39 -19.48 -9.95 -15.96
CA ARG A 39 -20.01 -9.48 -17.26
C ARG A 39 -19.00 -8.66 -18.08
N GLY A 40 -18.13 -7.88 -17.44
CA GLY A 40 -17.20 -6.95 -18.10
C GLY A 40 -15.76 -7.48 -18.21
N PHE A 41 -14.97 -6.85 -19.08
CA PHE A 41 -13.51 -7.02 -19.17
C PHE A 41 -12.73 -5.77 -18.71
N ALA A 42 -13.43 -4.67 -18.46
CA ALA A 42 -12.88 -3.43 -17.95
C ALA A 42 -13.83 -2.80 -16.91
N GLU A 43 -13.32 -2.56 -15.71
CA GLU A 43 -13.99 -1.85 -14.63
C GLU A 43 -13.58 -0.38 -14.59
N SER A 44 -12.33 -0.08 -14.93
CA SER A 44 -11.83 1.28 -14.99
C SER A 44 -12.34 2.01 -16.23
N TRP A 45 -12.34 3.35 -16.18
CA TRP A 45 -12.75 4.15 -17.34
C TRP A 45 -11.71 4.08 -18.48
N TRP A 46 -10.42 3.97 -18.17
CA TRP A 46 -9.34 3.85 -19.15
C TRP A 46 -9.31 2.46 -19.81
N GLY A 47 -9.57 1.39 -19.06
CA GLY A 47 -9.76 0.05 -19.62
C GLY A 47 -10.97 0.00 -20.56
N ARG A 48 -12.05 0.74 -20.25
CA ARG A 48 -13.20 0.89 -21.16
C ARG A 48 -12.87 1.70 -22.40
N ALA A 49 -12.06 2.76 -22.28
CA ALA A 49 -11.58 3.53 -23.43
C ALA A 49 -10.74 2.67 -24.37
N TRP A 50 -9.85 1.83 -23.83
CA TRP A 50 -9.10 0.83 -24.60
C TRP A 50 -10.02 -0.15 -25.34
N LEU A 51 -11.02 -0.70 -24.66
CA LEU A 51 -11.99 -1.60 -25.30
C LEU A 51 -12.83 -0.88 -26.37
N LYS A 52 -13.18 0.38 -26.13
CA LYS A 52 -13.88 1.20 -27.10
C LYS A 52 -13.05 1.41 -28.37
N ALA A 53 -11.75 1.68 -28.25
CA ALA A 53 -10.84 1.77 -29.38
C ALA A 53 -10.85 0.49 -30.22
N LEU A 54 -10.75 -0.69 -29.58
CA LEU A 54 -10.88 -1.98 -30.26
C LEU A 54 -12.24 -2.15 -30.95
N GLU A 55 -13.32 -1.91 -30.21
CA GLU A 55 -14.69 -2.17 -30.66
C GLU A 55 -15.13 -1.24 -31.79
N ASP A 56 -14.65 0.01 -31.79
CA ASP A 56 -14.90 0.97 -32.86
C ASP A 56 -14.01 0.72 -34.10
N THR A 57 -12.84 0.08 -33.93
CA THR A 57 -11.91 -0.24 -35.03
C THR A 57 -12.31 -1.50 -35.79
N ALA A 58 -12.73 -2.55 -35.09
CA ALA A 58 -12.98 -3.84 -35.72
C ALA A 58 -14.24 -3.82 -36.60
N LEU A 59 -14.11 -4.34 -37.83
CA LEU A 59 -15.16 -4.28 -38.84
C LEU A 59 -16.20 -5.42 -38.69
N ASP A 60 -15.81 -6.54 -38.09
CA ASP A 60 -16.68 -7.70 -37.85
C ASP A 60 -16.92 -7.98 -36.36
N GLY A 61 -18.08 -7.54 -35.87
CA GLY A 61 -18.52 -7.78 -34.49
C GLY A 61 -18.66 -9.26 -34.11
N GLN A 62 -18.72 -10.20 -35.06
CA GLN A 62 -18.69 -11.64 -34.75
C GLN A 62 -17.28 -12.11 -34.35
N GLN A 63 -16.22 -11.56 -34.92
CA GLN A 63 -14.85 -11.85 -34.48
C GLN A 63 -14.62 -11.34 -33.06
N LEU A 64 -15.10 -10.12 -32.75
CA LEU A 64 -15.06 -9.59 -31.40
C LEU A 64 -15.80 -10.48 -30.40
N LYS A 65 -16.98 -11.01 -30.76
CA LYS A 65 -17.71 -11.96 -29.90
C LYS A 65 -16.93 -13.24 -29.65
N LYS A 66 -16.27 -13.79 -30.67
CA LYS A 66 -15.41 -14.98 -30.53
C LYS A 66 -14.17 -14.69 -29.69
N GLY A 67 -13.48 -13.57 -29.92
CA GLY A 67 -12.31 -13.19 -29.13
C GLY A 67 -12.66 -12.93 -27.66
N ARG A 68 -13.79 -12.27 -27.41
CA ARG A 68 -14.33 -12.11 -26.05
C ARG A 68 -14.56 -13.46 -25.37
N ARG A 69 -15.06 -14.46 -26.10
CA ARG A 69 -15.22 -15.82 -25.59
C ARG A 69 -13.87 -16.47 -25.28
N PHE A 70 -12.87 -16.33 -26.15
CA PHE A 70 -11.55 -16.90 -25.92
C PHE A 70 -10.85 -16.31 -24.69
N ALA A 71 -10.92 -14.99 -24.51
CA ALA A 71 -10.40 -14.33 -23.32
C ALA A 71 -11.13 -14.79 -22.04
N ARG A 72 -12.46 -14.99 -22.08
CA ARG A 72 -13.21 -15.51 -20.93
C ARG A 72 -12.82 -16.93 -20.56
N GLU A 73 -12.56 -17.78 -21.56
CA GLU A 73 -12.18 -19.18 -21.37
C GLU A 73 -10.72 -19.35 -20.91
N GLY A 74 -9.95 -18.27 -20.73
CA GLY A 74 -8.55 -18.34 -20.30
C GLY A 74 -7.61 -18.88 -21.38
N ARG A 75 -7.94 -18.63 -22.66
CA ARG A 75 -7.16 -19.13 -23.81
C ARG A 75 -5.97 -18.25 -24.18
N VAL A 76 -5.89 -17.05 -23.62
CA VAL A 76 -4.74 -16.14 -23.78
C VAL A 76 -3.64 -16.58 -22.82
N GLY A 77 -2.45 -16.85 -23.34
CA GLY A 77 -1.28 -17.20 -22.54
C GLY A 77 -0.68 -16.01 -21.78
N ALA A 78 0.59 -16.12 -21.41
CA ALA A 78 1.33 -15.00 -20.86
C ALA A 78 1.36 -13.84 -21.88
N VAL A 79 1.18 -12.62 -21.40
CA VAL A 79 1.15 -11.41 -22.23
C VAL A 79 2.46 -10.67 -22.03
N SER A 80 3.23 -10.51 -23.09
CA SER A 80 4.39 -9.62 -23.12
C SER A 80 3.95 -8.23 -23.58
N VAL A 81 4.41 -7.20 -22.88
CA VAL A 81 4.19 -5.78 -23.20
C VAL A 81 5.56 -5.13 -23.35
N ARG A 82 5.79 -4.50 -24.50
CA ARG A 82 6.97 -3.69 -24.81
C ARG A 82 6.53 -2.39 -25.48
N PRO A 83 7.41 -1.37 -25.61
CA PRO A 83 7.15 -0.20 -26.43
C PRO A 83 6.54 -0.58 -27.76
N GLY A 84 5.39 0.04 -28.04
CA GLY A 84 4.64 -0.09 -29.26
C GLY A 84 3.95 -1.43 -29.53
N ARG A 85 4.07 -2.45 -28.66
CA ARG A 85 3.54 -3.78 -28.95
C ARG A 85 3.15 -4.61 -27.73
N ILE A 86 2.00 -5.26 -27.82
CA ILE A 86 1.58 -6.35 -26.93
C ILE A 86 1.58 -7.67 -27.70
N THR A 87 2.08 -8.73 -27.08
CA THR A 87 2.22 -10.06 -27.71
C THR A 87 1.72 -11.16 -26.77
N ALA A 88 0.96 -12.12 -27.29
CA ALA A 88 0.61 -13.35 -26.58
C ALA A 88 0.37 -14.51 -27.55
N VAL A 89 0.50 -15.74 -27.05
CA VAL A 89 -0.02 -16.93 -27.75
C VAL A 89 -1.46 -17.16 -27.29
N VAL A 90 -2.39 -17.19 -28.24
CA VAL A 90 -3.81 -17.44 -27.98
C VAL A 90 -4.18 -18.80 -28.56
N ARG A 91 -4.78 -19.67 -27.74
CA ARG A 91 -5.21 -21.01 -28.17
C ARG A 91 -6.60 -20.98 -28.80
N ASP A 92 -6.78 -21.62 -29.93
CA ASP A 92 -8.11 -21.90 -30.49
C ASP A 92 -8.68 -23.21 -29.90
N ARG A 93 -9.91 -23.58 -30.27
CA ARG A 93 -10.69 -24.72 -29.73
C ARG A 93 -10.06 -26.08 -29.99
N ASP A 94 -9.27 -26.19 -31.04
CA ASP A 94 -8.50 -27.38 -31.39
C ASP A 94 -7.12 -27.41 -30.69
N GLU A 95 -6.91 -26.51 -29.72
CA GLU A 95 -5.65 -26.29 -28.98
C GLU A 95 -4.49 -25.75 -29.83
N SER A 96 -4.74 -25.36 -31.09
CA SER A 96 -3.73 -24.70 -31.92
C SER A 96 -3.41 -23.30 -31.37
N GLY A 97 -2.13 -22.99 -31.18
CA GLY A 97 -1.67 -21.71 -30.65
C GLY A 97 -1.34 -20.71 -31.76
N TYR A 98 -1.93 -19.52 -31.69
CA TYR A 98 -1.68 -18.41 -32.62
C TYR A 98 -0.92 -17.29 -31.91
N ARG A 99 0.25 -16.94 -32.46
CA ARG A 99 0.96 -15.74 -32.03
C ARG A 99 0.15 -14.53 -32.47
N SER A 100 -0.26 -13.74 -31.49
CA SER A 100 -1.08 -12.56 -31.67
C SER A 100 -0.33 -11.37 -31.12
N ASP A 101 -0.16 -10.38 -31.97
CA ASP A 101 0.49 -9.12 -31.71
C ASP A 101 -0.55 -8.01 -31.96
N VAL A 102 -0.57 -7.00 -31.11
CA VAL A 102 -1.32 -5.77 -31.36
C VAL A 102 -0.37 -4.61 -31.11
N LEU A 103 -0.29 -3.72 -32.09
CA LEU A 103 0.62 -2.59 -32.08
C LEU A 103 -0.17 -1.35 -31.68
N LEU A 104 0.54 -0.43 -31.03
CA LEU A 104 0.06 0.91 -30.73
C LEU A 104 1.22 1.87 -30.97
N GLN A 105 0.95 3.03 -31.55
CA GLN A 105 2.00 4.01 -31.80
C GLN A 105 2.63 4.51 -30.48
N GLU A 106 3.95 4.48 -30.41
CA GLU A 106 4.72 5.08 -29.32
C GLU A 106 4.65 6.60 -29.37
N LEU A 107 4.69 7.23 -28.20
CA LEU A 107 4.86 8.67 -28.12
C LEU A 107 6.31 9.03 -28.46
N THR A 108 6.47 10.08 -29.24
CA THR A 108 7.78 10.69 -29.53
C THR A 108 8.40 11.26 -28.26
N GLU A 109 9.73 11.45 -28.24
CA GLU A 109 10.41 12.08 -27.09
C GLU A 109 9.83 13.47 -26.76
N GLY A 110 9.44 14.26 -27.77
CA GLY A 110 8.80 15.57 -27.55
C GLY A 110 7.36 15.49 -27.01
N GLU A 111 6.64 14.40 -27.26
CA GLU A 111 5.34 14.12 -26.61
C GLU A 111 5.55 13.68 -25.16
N TRP A 112 6.56 12.84 -24.90
CA TRP A 112 6.94 12.46 -23.55
C TRP A 112 7.38 13.67 -22.72
N ASP A 113 8.18 14.57 -23.27
CA ASP A 113 8.58 15.80 -22.58
C ASP A 113 7.37 16.66 -22.20
N ARG A 114 6.45 16.89 -23.15
CA ARG A 114 5.20 17.63 -22.89
C ARG A 114 4.34 16.96 -21.82
N PHE A 115 4.19 15.64 -21.88
CA PHE A 115 3.43 14.88 -20.89
C PHE A 115 4.07 14.98 -19.50
N LEU A 116 5.39 14.82 -19.41
CA LEU A 116 6.12 14.85 -18.14
C LEU A 116 6.09 16.25 -17.52
N ASP A 117 6.29 17.30 -18.32
CA ASP A 117 6.19 18.70 -17.86
C ASP A 117 4.79 19.04 -17.35
N MET A 118 3.74 18.58 -18.04
CA MET A 118 2.36 18.72 -17.58
C MET A 118 2.11 17.91 -16.29
N ALA A 119 2.60 16.67 -16.21
CA ALA A 119 2.40 15.83 -15.05
C ALA A 119 3.06 16.40 -13.79
N VAL A 120 4.22 17.04 -13.90
CA VAL A 120 4.88 17.71 -12.76
C VAL A 120 4.24 19.04 -12.37
N ASP A 121 3.38 19.64 -13.20
CA ASP A 121 2.60 20.84 -12.83
C ASP A 121 1.53 20.53 -11.76
N ARG A 122 1.09 19.27 -11.68
CA ARG A 122 0.05 18.84 -10.73
C ARG A 122 0.48 17.60 -9.97
N ALA A 123 0.98 17.80 -8.75
CA ALA A 123 1.39 16.68 -7.87
C ALA A 123 0.33 15.59 -7.69
N GLY A 124 -0.96 15.94 -7.77
CA GLY A 124 -2.07 14.98 -7.72
C GLY A 124 -2.10 13.97 -8.88
N HIS A 125 -1.60 14.33 -10.06
CA HIS A 125 -1.47 13.42 -11.20
C HIS A 125 -0.46 12.31 -10.92
N ILE A 126 0.68 12.67 -10.35
CA ILE A 126 1.75 11.72 -10.01
C ILE A 126 1.31 10.79 -8.88
N ALA A 127 0.69 11.35 -7.83
CA ALA A 127 0.16 10.56 -6.72
C ALA A 127 -0.85 9.52 -7.20
N ALA A 128 -1.81 9.90 -8.05
CA ALA A 128 -2.80 8.97 -8.57
C ALA A 128 -2.18 7.86 -9.44
N LEU A 129 -1.19 8.19 -10.28
CA LEU A 129 -0.47 7.16 -11.06
C LEU A 129 0.24 6.16 -10.14
N LEU A 130 0.88 6.62 -9.07
CA LEU A 130 1.52 5.76 -8.07
C LEU A 130 0.52 4.85 -7.34
N ASP A 131 -0.71 5.34 -7.12
CA ASP A 131 -1.84 4.57 -6.57
C ASP A 131 -2.49 3.64 -7.63
N ARG A 132 -1.90 3.52 -8.82
CA ARG A 132 -2.39 2.71 -9.96
C ARG A 132 -3.74 3.19 -10.51
N GLU A 133 -4.00 4.49 -10.40
CA GLU A 133 -5.16 5.14 -10.99
C GLU A 133 -4.76 6.02 -12.18
N MET A 134 -5.61 6.09 -13.20
CA MET A 134 -5.47 7.07 -14.28
C MET A 134 -6.55 8.14 -14.13
N PRO A 135 -6.23 9.34 -13.61
CA PRO A 135 -7.21 10.41 -13.48
C PRO A 135 -7.74 10.86 -14.85
N PRO A 136 -9.05 11.07 -15.04
CA PRO A 136 -9.59 11.66 -16.26
C PRO A 136 -8.91 12.98 -16.63
N HIS A 137 -8.68 13.83 -15.63
CA HIS A 137 -8.02 15.14 -15.83
C HIS A 137 -6.57 15.02 -16.31
N LEU A 138 -5.83 13.97 -15.92
CA LEU A 138 -4.48 13.72 -16.47
C LEU A 138 -4.55 13.55 -17.99
N VAL A 139 -5.51 12.75 -18.47
CA VAL A 139 -5.65 12.45 -19.90
C VAL A 139 -6.21 13.64 -20.66
N GLU A 140 -7.15 14.39 -20.07
CA GLU A 140 -7.67 15.64 -20.63
C GLU A 140 -6.56 16.69 -20.77
N ASP A 141 -5.74 16.88 -19.74
CA ASP A 141 -4.62 17.83 -19.77
C ASP A 141 -3.52 17.36 -20.74
N ALA A 142 -3.26 16.04 -20.82
CA ALA A 142 -2.34 15.48 -21.81
C ALA A 142 -2.83 15.73 -23.24
N ALA A 143 -4.10 15.49 -23.52
CA ALA A 143 -4.70 15.76 -24.82
C ALA A 143 -4.67 17.26 -25.15
N ALA A 144 -4.92 18.14 -24.17
CA ALA A 144 -4.78 19.60 -24.33
C ALA A 144 -3.34 20.02 -24.63
N ALA A 145 -2.35 19.28 -24.09
CA ALA A 145 -0.94 19.43 -24.43
C ALA A 145 -0.54 18.76 -25.76
N GLY A 146 -1.50 18.17 -26.49
CA GLY A 146 -1.30 17.48 -27.77
C GLY A 146 -0.61 16.12 -27.62
N VAL A 147 -0.92 15.40 -26.54
CA VAL A 147 -0.45 14.04 -26.24
C VAL A 147 -1.66 13.13 -26.00
N ASP A 148 -1.97 12.29 -26.98
CA ASP A 148 -3.05 11.31 -26.87
C ASP A 148 -2.55 10.02 -26.20
N LEU A 149 -2.78 9.90 -24.89
CA LEU A 149 -2.33 8.73 -24.13
C LEU A 149 -3.10 7.46 -24.48
N LEU A 150 -4.43 7.55 -24.51
CA LEU A 150 -5.32 6.42 -24.82
C LEU A 150 -5.46 6.26 -26.34
N PRO A 151 -5.60 5.01 -26.83
CA PRO A 151 -5.84 4.79 -28.26
C PRO A 151 -7.24 5.29 -28.68
N GLY A 152 -7.32 5.80 -29.90
CA GLY A 152 -8.55 6.09 -30.63
C GLY A 152 -8.93 4.98 -31.62
N ILE A 153 -9.88 5.29 -32.49
CA ILE A 153 -10.29 4.41 -33.59
C ILE A 153 -9.16 4.28 -34.61
N GLY A 154 -8.77 3.05 -34.96
CA GLY A 154 -7.70 2.75 -35.91
C GLY A 154 -6.29 2.70 -35.31
N ASP A 155 -6.11 3.03 -34.03
CA ASP A 155 -4.78 3.08 -33.40
C ASP A 155 -4.26 1.70 -32.98
N LEU A 156 -5.14 0.72 -32.84
CA LEU A 156 -4.79 -0.65 -32.47
C LEU A 156 -4.62 -1.49 -33.74
N ASP A 157 -3.38 -1.76 -34.13
CA ASP A 157 -3.08 -2.48 -35.36
C ASP A 157 -2.83 -3.98 -35.10
N PRO A 158 -3.67 -4.89 -35.62
CA PRO A 158 -3.55 -6.32 -35.37
C PRO A 158 -2.56 -7.03 -36.30
N GLU A 159 -1.61 -7.76 -35.71
CA GLU A 159 -0.73 -8.69 -36.40
C GLU A 159 -0.94 -10.11 -35.84
N CYS A 160 -1.37 -11.07 -36.66
CA CYS A 160 -1.64 -12.42 -36.16
C CYS A 160 -1.13 -13.50 -37.11
N SER A 161 -0.58 -14.57 -36.55
CA SER A 161 -0.16 -15.75 -37.32
C SER A 161 -1.31 -16.55 -37.93
N CYS A 162 -2.57 -16.11 -37.75
CA CYS A 162 -3.72 -16.63 -38.49
C CYS A 162 -3.98 -15.90 -39.82
N GLU A 163 -3.11 -14.96 -40.20
CA GLU A 163 -3.12 -14.24 -41.48
C GLU A 163 -4.42 -13.45 -41.75
N ALA A 164 -5.15 -13.10 -40.69
CA ALA A 164 -6.28 -12.20 -40.79
C ALA A 164 -5.82 -10.76 -41.04
N TRP A 165 -6.55 -10.03 -41.89
CA TRP A 165 -6.27 -8.66 -42.29
C TRP A 165 -6.84 -7.59 -41.34
N ASP A 166 -7.71 -8.00 -40.41
CA ASP A 166 -8.35 -7.17 -39.37
C ASP A 166 -8.32 -7.96 -38.05
N HIS A 167 -8.82 -7.37 -36.97
CA HIS A 167 -8.96 -8.00 -35.66
C HIS A 167 -9.67 -9.36 -35.75
N CYS A 168 -8.87 -10.42 -35.65
CA CYS A 168 -9.34 -11.79 -35.56
C CYS A 168 -9.75 -12.12 -34.11
N PRO A 169 -10.34 -13.31 -33.86
CA PRO A 169 -10.65 -13.74 -32.50
C PRO A 169 -9.43 -13.73 -31.57
N HIS A 170 -8.21 -13.94 -32.08
CA HIS A 170 -7.01 -14.02 -31.27
C HIS A 170 -6.52 -12.63 -30.82
N THR A 171 -6.35 -11.68 -31.74
CA THR A 171 -5.95 -10.30 -31.38
C THR A 171 -7.04 -9.59 -30.59
N ALA A 172 -8.32 -9.84 -30.90
CA ALA A 172 -9.42 -9.37 -30.06
C ALA A 172 -9.34 -9.95 -28.64
N ALA A 173 -9.08 -11.25 -28.49
CA ALA A 173 -8.92 -11.88 -27.17
C ALA A 173 -7.75 -11.27 -26.39
N LEU A 174 -6.63 -11.00 -27.05
CA LEU A 174 -5.49 -10.30 -26.48
C LEU A 174 -5.89 -8.90 -26.00
N CYS A 175 -6.58 -8.10 -26.81
CA CYS A 175 -7.04 -6.76 -26.39
C CYS A 175 -8.01 -6.81 -25.20
N TYR A 176 -8.94 -7.77 -25.14
CA TYR A 176 -9.78 -7.97 -23.95
C TYR A 176 -8.97 -8.34 -22.71
N GLN A 177 -7.90 -9.12 -22.89
CA GLN A 177 -7.03 -9.51 -21.79
C GLN A 177 -6.17 -8.34 -21.31
N VAL A 178 -5.68 -7.49 -22.21
CA VAL A 178 -4.93 -6.28 -21.86
C VAL A 178 -5.82 -5.24 -21.17
N ALA A 179 -7.11 -5.14 -21.51
CA ALA A 179 -8.02 -4.27 -20.76
C ALA A 179 -8.07 -4.61 -19.25
N ARG A 180 -8.00 -5.91 -18.90
CA ARG A 180 -7.92 -6.37 -17.51
C ARG A 180 -6.56 -6.08 -16.86
N LEU A 181 -5.48 -6.09 -17.64
CA LEU A 181 -4.15 -5.71 -17.15
C LEU A 181 -4.10 -4.20 -16.90
N LEU A 182 -4.70 -3.40 -17.78
CA LEU A 182 -4.83 -1.95 -17.63
C LEU A 182 -5.65 -1.59 -16.38
N ASP A 183 -6.72 -2.31 -16.08
CA ASP A 183 -7.48 -2.13 -14.82
C ASP A 183 -6.62 -2.34 -13.56
N GLN A 184 -5.61 -3.21 -13.63
CA GLN A 184 -4.72 -3.51 -12.50
C GLN A 184 -3.54 -2.55 -12.42
N ASP A 185 -3.01 -2.12 -13.57
CA ASP A 185 -1.81 -1.32 -13.65
C ASP A 185 -1.81 -0.38 -14.88
N PRO A 186 -2.08 0.93 -14.73
CA PRO A 186 -2.09 1.88 -15.83
C PRO A 186 -0.70 2.09 -16.46
N PHE A 187 0.39 1.71 -15.79
CA PHE A 187 1.73 1.78 -16.37
C PHE A 187 1.92 0.83 -17.55
N VAL A 188 1.04 -0.16 -17.74
CA VAL A 188 0.99 -0.97 -18.96
C VAL A 188 0.79 -0.09 -20.19
N LEU A 189 -0.08 0.93 -20.11
CA LEU A 189 -0.29 1.87 -21.22
C LEU A 189 0.95 2.74 -21.46
N LEU A 190 1.56 3.25 -20.39
CA LEU A 190 2.74 4.11 -20.49
C LEU A 190 3.93 3.36 -21.07
N LEU A 191 4.10 2.09 -20.69
CA LEU A 191 5.09 1.20 -21.29
C LEU A 191 4.82 0.98 -22.78
N LEU A 192 3.56 0.71 -23.14
CA LEU A 192 3.16 0.54 -24.52
C LEU A 192 3.38 1.82 -25.36
N ARG A 193 3.25 3.00 -24.72
CA ARG A 193 3.57 4.31 -25.31
C ARG A 193 5.06 4.66 -25.30
N GLY A 194 5.94 3.80 -24.78
CA GLY A 194 7.40 3.93 -24.88
C GLY A 194 8.15 4.26 -23.58
N ARG A 195 7.48 4.41 -22.43
CA ARG A 195 8.13 4.65 -21.13
C ARG A 195 7.78 3.59 -20.10
N GLY A 196 8.76 2.80 -19.71
CA GLY A 196 8.65 1.92 -18.54
C GLY A 196 8.54 2.71 -17.24
N GLU A 197 7.92 2.08 -16.24
CA GLU A 197 7.62 2.69 -14.94
C GLU A 197 8.83 3.34 -14.27
N ARG A 198 9.96 2.62 -14.15
CA ARG A 198 11.17 3.15 -13.50
C ARG A 198 11.67 4.42 -14.20
N ARG A 199 11.83 4.36 -15.54
CA ARG A 199 12.27 5.50 -16.35
C ARG A 199 11.34 6.69 -16.19
N LEU A 200 10.02 6.47 -16.24
CA LEU A 200 9.04 7.53 -16.06
C LEU A 200 9.18 8.22 -14.69
N LEU A 201 9.27 7.43 -13.62
CA LEU A 201 9.35 7.95 -12.25
C LEU A 201 10.67 8.70 -12.01
N ASP A 202 11.79 8.19 -12.51
CA ASP A 202 13.09 8.87 -12.43
C ASP A 202 13.04 10.22 -13.16
N GLU A 203 12.45 10.25 -14.36
CA GLU A 203 12.30 11.46 -15.18
C GLU A 203 11.36 12.50 -14.54
N LEU A 204 10.30 12.05 -13.85
CA LEU A 204 9.43 12.93 -13.05
C LEU A 204 10.17 13.49 -11.84
N GLN A 205 10.91 12.66 -11.12
CA GLN A 205 11.67 13.08 -9.92
C GLN A 205 12.73 14.13 -10.26
N VAL A 206 13.47 13.94 -11.36
CA VAL A 206 14.46 14.91 -11.83
C VAL A 206 13.80 16.26 -12.14
N ARG A 207 12.66 16.26 -12.85
CA ARG A 207 11.94 17.51 -13.18
C ARG A 207 11.38 18.22 -11.94
N ILE A 208 10.84 17.48 -10.97
CA ILE A 208 10.39 18.03 -9.69
C ILE A 208 11.55 18.71 -8.96
N ALA A 209 12.71 18.04 -8.87
CA ALA A 209 13.89 18.59 -8.20
C ALA A 209 14.41 19.87 -8.87
N VAL A 210 14.46 19.90 -10.21
CA VAL A 210 14.86 21.09 -10.97
C VAL A 210 13.91 22.26 -10.70
N ARG A 211 12.59 22.03 -10.67
CA ARG A 211 11.61 23.09 -10.38
C ARG A 211 11.68 23.60 -8.95
N ALA A 212 11.93 22.71 -7.99
CA ALA A 212 12.13 23.09 -6.59
C ALA A 212 13.39 23.95 -6.42
N ALA A 213 14.46 23.69 -7.17
CA ALA A 213 15.68 24.50 -7.16
C ALA A 213 15.50 25.87 -7.82
N GLY A 214 14.62 26.00 -8.82
CA GLY A 214 14.26 27.27 -9.46
C GLY A 214 13.42 28.21 -8.59
N HIS A 215 12.67 27.67 -7.61
CA HIS A 215 11.87 28.44 -6.66
C HIS A 215 12.68 28.80 -5.40
N THR A 216 13.68 29.66 -5.56
CA THR A 216 14.26 30.34 -4.39
C THR A 216 13.37 31.55 -4.06
N PRO A 217 12.76 31.67 -2.88
CA PRO A 217 11.97 32.85 -2.55
C PRO A 217 12.92 34.04 -2.38
N SER A 218 13.09 34.84 -3.43
CA SER A 218 13.77 36.12 -3.33
C SER A 218 12.86 37.08 -2.57
N ALA A 219 13.09 37.19 -1.27
CA ALA A 219 12.59 38.31 -0.50
C ALA A 219 13.21 39.61 -1.06
N THR A 220 12.37 40.64 -1.19
CA THR A 220 12.66 42.01 -1.69
C THR A 220 12.73 42.17 -3.21
N THR A 221 11.71 42.78 -3.82
CA THR A 221 11.65 44.23 -4.13
C THR A 221 10.27 44.55 -4.73
N ASP A 222 9.62 45.60 -4.21
CA ASP A 222 8.42 46.23 -4.80
C ASP A 222 8.78 46.90 -6.14
N GLU A 223 8.22 46.44 -7.27
CA GLU A 223 7.90 47.23 -8.48
C GLU A 223 6.86 46.45 -9.35
N PRO A 224 6.03 47.14 -10.17
CA PRO A 224 4.73 46.63 -10.58
C PRO A 224 4.81 45.61 -11.73
N ALA A 225 4.00 44.56 -11.61
CA ALA A 225 3.88 43.47 -12.56
C ALA A 225 3.21 43.91 -13.86
N GLU A 226 3.94 43.81 -14.98
CA GLU A 226 3.36 43.64 -16.31
C GLU A 226 3.08 42.14 -16.52
N GLU A 227 1.79 41.83 -16.56
CA GLU A 227 1.14 40.76 -17.33
C GLU A 227 2.00 39.56 -17.75
N SER A 228 2.39 38.74 -16.76
CA SER A 228 2.47 37.31 -16.97
C SER A 228 1.32 36.69 -16.19
N GLU A 229 0.32 36.15 -16.89
CA GLU A 229 -0.70 35.24 -16.35
C GLU A 229 -0.03 33.92 -15.92
N ASP A 230 0.86 34.05 -14.94
CA ASP A 230 1.44 32.97 -14.20
C ASP A 230 0.34 32.49 -13.27
N ARG A 231 -0.46 31.55 -13.77
CA ARG A 231 -1.49 30.87 -13.00
C ARG A 231 -0.78 29.91 -12.03
N ALA A 232 0.00 30.49 -11.14
CA ALA A 232 0.46 29.89 -9.91
C ALA A 232 -0.72 29.12 -9.34
N VAL A 233 -0.51 27.82 -9.08
CA VAL A 233 -1.51 26.96 -8.46
C VAL A 233 -1.86 27.56 -7.12
N ARG A 234 -2.87 28.43 -7.12
CA ARG A 234 -3.46 29.01 -5.94
C ARG A 234 -4.23 27.87 -5.31
N GLY A 235 -3.69 27.28 -4.25
CA GLY A 235 -4.47 26.35 -3.44
C GLY A 235 -5.82 26.98 -3.11
N VAL A 236 -6.90 26.23 -3.24
CA VAL A 236 -8.23 26.73 -2.88
C VAL A 236 -8.24 26.94 -1.37
N PRO A 237 -8.53 28.15 -0.87
CA PRO A 237 -8.68 28.38 0.56
C PRO A 237 -9.68 27.39 1.14
N ALA A 238 -9.36 26.75 2.27
CA ALA A 238 -10.23 25.76 2.90
C ALA A 238 -11.67 26.27 3.14
N ALA A 239 -11.82 27.57 3.42
CA ALA A 239 -13.13 28.20 3.57
C ALA A 239 -13.95 28.25 2.27
N GLU A 240 -13.30 28.43 1.12
CA GLU A 240 -13.94 28.44 -0.20
C GLU A 240 -14.35 27.02 -0.62
N ALA A 241 -13.46 26.03 -0.41
CA ALA A 241 -13.79 24.63 -0.62
C ALA A 241 -14.94 24.16 0.28
N TYR A 242 -14.97 24.61 1.54
CA TYR A 242 -16.06 24.32 2.48
C TYR A 242 -17.36 25.04 2.10
N ALA A 243 -17.29 26.27 1.57
CA ALA A 243 -18.47 27.00 1.09
C ALA A 243 -19.08 26.38 -0.19
N ALA A 244 -18.27 25.71 -1.01
CA ALA A 244 -18.71 24.97 -2.20
C ALA A 244 -19.39 23.62 -1.88
N ALA A 245 -19.64 23.30 -0.60
CA ALA A 245 -20.18 22.02 -0.10
C ALA A 245 -21.51 21.55 -0.74
N GLY A 246 -22.21 22.40 -1.48
CA GLY A 246 -23.42 22.03 -2.22
C GLY A 246 -23.20 21.13 -3.44
N VAL A 247 -21.95 20.95 -3.90
CA VAL A 247 -21.61 20.19 -5.13
C VAL A 247 -20.55 19.12 -4.86
N LEU A 248 -20.57 18.49 -3.69
CA LEU A 248 -19.67 17.37 -3.41
C LEU A 248 -20.30 16.06 -3.91
N PRO A 249 -19.53 15.20 -4.61
CA PRO A 249 -20.00 13.85 -4.93
C PRO A 249 -20.30 13.09 -3.63
N PRO A 250 -21.18 12.08 -3.67
CA PRO A 250 -21.41 11.23 -2.51
C PRO A 250 -20.08 10.64 -2.03
N LEU A 251 -19.94 10.48 -0.70
CA LEU A 251 -18.78 9.79 -0.13
C LEU A 251 -18.65 8.41 -0.77
N PRO A 252 -17.42 7.94 -1.02
CA PRO A 252 -17.21 6.58 -1.50
C PRO A 252 -17.87 5.58 -0.54
N PRO A 253 -18.38 4.45 -1.05
CA PRO A 253 -18.94 3.41 -0.20
C PRO A 253 -17.88 2.94 0.79
N VAL A 254 -18.31 2.55 1.99
CA VAL A 254 -17.42 2.04 3.01
C VAL A 254 -16.70 0.79 2.46
N PRO A 255 -15.36 0.71 2.56
CA PRO A 255 -14.62 -0.42 2.02
C PRO A 255 -15.01 -1.72 2.73
N ALA A 256 -15.05 -2.82 1.98
CA ALA A 256 -15.22 -4.15 2.55
C ALA A 256 -13.96 -4.56 3.34
N LEU A 257 -14.13 -5.34 4.40
CA LEU A 257 -13.01 -5.90 5.14
C LEU A 257 -12.32 -6.99 4.31
N PRO A 258 -11.02 -6.85 3.98
CA PRO A 258 -10.26 -7.93 3.35
C PRO A 258 -10.18 -9.16 4.26
N ALA A 259 -10.04 -10.36 3.68
CA ALA A 259 -9.94 -11.59 4.47
C ALA A 259 -8.71 -11.62 5.38
N GLU A 260 -7.61 -11.02 4.94
CA GLU A 260 -6.33 -10.97 5.64
C GLU A 260 -5.74 -9.55 5.59
N PRO A 261 -4.87 -9.18 6.54
CA PRO A 261 -4.08 -7.96 6.46
C PRO A 261 -3.25 -7.89 5.17
N GLY A 262 -3.01 -6.67 4.68
CA GLY A 262 -2.12 -6.46 3.53
C GLY A 262 -0.72 -7.00 3.78
N GLN A 263 -0.07 -7.50 2.72
CA GLN A 263 1.32 -7.95 2.79
C GLN A 263 2.25 -6.75 2.60
N ALA A 264 3.26 -6.63 3.46
CA ALA A 264 4.30 -5.62 3.30
C ALA A 264 5.15 -5.96 2.06
N PRO A 265 5.59 -4.95 1.28
CA PRO A 265 6.54 -5.18 0.21
C PRO A 265 7.88 -5.65 0.78
N SER A 266 8.56 -6.53 0.03
CA SER A 266 9.97 -6.84 0.29
C SER A 266 10.82 -5.62 -0.06
N LEU A 267 11.74 -5.25 0.85
CA LEU A 267 12.73 -4.19 0.65
C LEU A 267 14.10 -4.76 0.27
N ASP A 268 14.19 -6.06 -0.01
CA ASP A 268 15.33 -6.68 -0.67
C ASP A 268 15.40 -6.24 -2.14
N THR A 269 16.12 -5.14 -2.38
CA THR A 269 16.15 -4.41 -3.66
C THR A 269 17.49 -4.52 -4.39
N GLU A 270 18.35 -5.47 -3.99
CA GLU A 270 19.75 -5.63 -4.47
C GLU A 270 20.62 -4.37 -4.35
N THR A 271 20.10 -3.33 -3.68
CA THR A 271 20.73 -2.03 -3.49
C THR A 271 20.96 -1.83 -1.99
N ASP A 272 22.15 -1.39 -1.61
CA ASP A 272 22.46 -1.12 -0.22
C ASP A 272 21.57 0.00 0.34
N PRO A 273 21.00 -0.16 1.55
CA PRO A 273 20.18 0.88 2.17
C PRO A 273 21.02 2.10 2.58
N GLU A 274 20.42 3.29 2.53
CA GLU A 274 21.03 4.51 3.03
C GLU A 274 21.39 4.41 4.53
N PRO A 275 22.46 5.08 5.00
CA PRO A 275 22.89 5.02 6.39
C PRO A 275 21.77 5.38 7.38
N GLY A 276 21.49 4.46 8.31
CA GLY A 276 20.46 4.62 9.34
C GLY A 276 19.09 4.03 8.99
N VAL A 277 18.89 3.61 7.75
CA VAL A 277 17.71 2.84 7.34
C VAL A 277 18.01 1.35 7.52
N ASP A 278 17.07 0.66 8.15
CA ASP A 278 17.16 -0.78 8.39
C ASP A 278 15.97 -1.46 7.70
N PRO A 279 16.19 -2.12 6.54
CA PRO A 279 15.11 -2.70 5.74
C PRO A 279 14.28 -3.71 6.54
N THR A 280 14.92 -4.59 7.31
CA THR A 280 14.22 -5.60 8.13
C THR A 280 13.34 -4.96 9.21
N ALA A 281 13.83 -3.90 9.87
CA ALA A 281 13.00 -3.16 10.82
C ALA A 281 11.83 -2.45 10.13
N LEU A 282 12.04 -1.92 8.92
CA LEU A 282 11.00 -1.21 8.16
C LEU A 282 9.92 -2.15 7.63
N GLU A 283 10.30 -3.32 7.11
CA GLU A 283 9.37 -4.39 6.72
C GLU A 283 8.52 -4.88 7.90
N MET A 284 9.13 -5.04 9.07
CA MET A 284 8.42 -5.36 10.31
C MET A 284 7.40 -4.28 10.66
N LEU A 285 7.76 -3.00 10.59
CA LEU A 285 6.84 -1.89 10.85
C LEU A 285 5.71 -1.82 9.81
N ALA A 286 6.00 -2.06 8.53
CA ALA A 286 5.00 -2.12 7.47
C ALA A 286 4.01 -3.27 7.70
N THR A 287 4.51 -4.44 8.08
CA THR A 287 3.68 -5.61 8.41
C THR A 287 2.80 -5.36 9.63
N ASP A 288 3.35 -4.75 10.69
CA ASP A 288 2.57 -4.33 11.86
C ASP A 288 1.49 -3.30 11.49
N GLY A 289 1.85 -2.30 10.68
CA GLY A 289 0.94 -1.28 10.17
C GLY A 289 -0.24 -1.88 9.40
N ALA A 290 0.03 -2.84 8.51
CA ALA A 290 -1.01 -3.53 7.75
C ALA A 290 -1.96 -4.33 8.65
N ARG A 291 -1.43 -5.05 9.65
CA ARG A 291 -2.25 -5.77 10.65
C ARG A 291 -3.11 -4.82 11.48
N ARG A 292 -2.56 -3.68 11.90
CA ARG A 292 -3.29 -2.66 12.66
C ARG A 292 -4.38 -2.01 11.84
N ALA A 293 -4.10 -1.62 10.59
CA ALA A 293 -5.07 -1.03 9.69
C ALA A 293 -6.24 -2.00 9.43
N HIS A 294 -5.94 -3.28 9.23
CA HIS A 294 -6.95 -4.32 9.09
C HIS A 294 -7.85 -4.45 10.33
N ARG A 295 -7.26 -4.50 11.53
CA ARG A 295 -8.01 -4.53 12.79
C ARG A 295 -8.88 -3.28 12.97
N MET A 296 -8.32 -2.09 12.71
CA MET A 296 -9.06 -0.83 12.82
C MET A 296 -10.23 -0.76 11.84
N LEU A 297 -10.08 -1.29 10.62
CA LEU A 297 -11.18 -1.41 9.67
C LEU A 297 -12.26 -2.38 10.16
N ALA A 298 -11.85 -3.54 10.70
CA ALA A 298 -12.79 -4.51 11.27
C ALA A 298 -13.59 -3.92 12.44
N GLU A 299 -12.93 -3.17 13.33
CA GLU A 299 -13.55 -2.44 14.44
C GLU A 299 -14.50 -1.34 13.92
N ALA A 300 -14.09 -0.57 12.90
CA ALA A 300 -14.89 0.50 12.32
C ALA A 300 -16.18 -0.01 11.67
N LEU A 301 -16.15 -1.22 11.12
CA LEU A 301 -17.30 -1.90 10.53
C LEU A 301 -18.20 -2.60 11.54
N ALA A 302 -17.79 -2.72 12.81
CA ALA A 302 -18.56 -3.39 13.84
C ALA A 302 -19.82 -2.57 14.21
N PRO A 303 -20.97 -3.23 14.48
CA PRO A 303 -22.18 -2.55 14.92
C PRO A 303 -21.95 -1.69 16.16
N GLY A 304 -22.39 -0.44 16.12
CA GLY A 304 -22.26 0.49 17.25
C GLY A 304 -20.88 1.14 17.39
N HIS A 305 -19.94 0.93 16.46
CA HIS A 305 -18.62 1.58 16.50
C HIS A 305 -18.71 3.11 16.66
N GLY A 306 -19.62 3.76 15.93
CA GLY A 306 -19.83 5.21 16.02
C GLY A 306 -20.31 5.73 17.39
N GLN A 307 -20.68 4.84 18.32
CA GLN A 307 -21.05 5.18 19.70
C GLN A 307 -19.90 4.93 20.69
N GLN A 308 -18.82 4.30 20.24
CA GLN A 308 -17.64 4.04 21.05
C GLN A 308 -16.76 5.29 21.12
N ALA A 309 -16.15 5.51 22.28
CA ALA A 309 -15.16 6.57 22.42
C ALA A 309 -13.92 6.24 21.59
N VAL A 310 -13.34 7.25 20.93
CA VAL A 310 -12.07 7.09 20.21
C VAL A 310 -10.98 6.66 21.20
N PRO A 311 -10.33 5.50 21.00
CA PRO A 311 -9.26 5.06 21.88
C PRO A 311 -8.13 6.09 21.91
N ALA A 312 -7.55 6.32 23.09
CA ALA A 312 -6.36 7.15 23.19
C ALA A 312 -5.20 6.49 22.44
N GLY A 313 -4.45 7.28 21.68
CA GLY A 313 -3.25 6.81 21.00
C GLY A 313 -2.21 6.28 22.00
N LEU A 314 -1.48 5.24 21.61
CA LEU A 314 -0.38 4.71 22.42
C LEU A 314 0.78 5.70 22.46
N THR A 315 1.37 5.88 23.63
CA THR A 315 2.66 6.57 23.76
C THR A 315 3.77 5.75 23.08
N PRO A 316 4.88 6.36 22.65
CA PRO A 316 6.01 5.62 22.08
C PRO A 316 6.52 4.48 22.97
N GLN A 317 6.46 4.66 24.29
CA GLN A 317 6.86 3.66 25.28
C GLN A 317 5.90 2.47 25.32
N GLN A 318 4.59 2.73 25.23
CA GLN A 318 3.57 1.67 25.14
C GLN A 318 3.65 0.95 23.79
N ASP A 319 3.82 1.69 22.70
CA ASP A 319 3.89 1.12 21.35
C ASP A 319 5.14 0.25 21.17
N ALA A 320 6.27 0.60 21.78
CA ALA A 320 7.47 -0.24 21.78
C ALA A 320 7.25 -1.60 22.46
N VAL A 321 6.49 -1.63 23.57
CA VAL A 321 6.12 -2.88 24.26
C VAL A 321 5.14 -3.69 23.42
N ARG A 322 4.15 -3.02 22.81
CA ARG A 322 3.21 -3.65 21.88
C ARG A 322 3.94 -4.31 20.71
N LEU A 323 4.83 -3.58 20.04
CA LEU A 323 5.64 -4.09 18.93
C LEU A 323 6.46 -5.32 19.36
N ALA A 324 7.11 -5.26 20.53
CA ALA A 324 7.85 -6.40 21.06
C ALA A 324 6.97 -7.62 21.36
N ALA A 325 5.70 -7.41 21.73
CA ALA A 325 4.76 -8.48 22.05
C ALA A 325 4.05 -9.09 20.81
N GLU A 326 3.65 -8.25 19.87
CA GLU A 326 2.78 -8.61 18.75
C GLU A 326 3.55 -8.89 17.46
N ALA A 327 4.60 -8.10 17.16
CA ALA A 327 5.39 -8.27 15.93
C ALA A 327 6.43 -9.40 16.03
N ARG A 328 6.73 -9.86 17.26
CA ARG A 328 7.75 -10.89 17.58
C ARG A 328 9.06 -10.68 16.83
N PRO A 329 9.70 -9.51 17.02
CA PRO A 329 10.79 -9.10 16.15
C PRO A 329 12.11 -9.78 16.52
N GLU A 330 13.08 -9.68 15.62
CA GLU A 330 14.43 -10.19 15.84
C GLU A 330 15.05 -9.67 17.14
N PRO A 331 15.92 -10.44 17.83
CA PRO A 331 16.46 -10.07 19.14
C PRO A 331 17.18 -8.71 19.18
N TRP A 332 17.77 -8.28 18.06
CA TRP A 332 18.44 -6.99 17.97
C TRP A 332 17.43 -5.83 17.82
N ILE A 333 16.27 -6.04 17.18
CA ILE A 333 15.16 -5.08 17.12
C ILE A 333 14.55 -4.92 18.51
N VAL A 334 14.36 -6.02 19.25
CA VAL A 334 13.92 -6.00 20.65
C VAL A 334 14.84 -5.09 21.49
N ASN A 335 16.16 -5.16 21.24
CA ASN A 335 17.12 -4.30 21.93
C ASN A 335 16.95 -2.82 21.55
N ARG A 336 16.75 -2.51 20.26
CA ARG A 336 16.47 -1.14 19.80
C ARG A 336 15.17 -0.59 20.42
N LEU A 337 14.12 -1.39 20.50
CA LEU A 337 12.84 -1.02 21.14
C LEU A 337 13.02 -0.75 22.64
N ALA A 338 13.78 -1.59 23.35
CA ALA A 338 14.10 -1.37 24.77
C ALA A 338 14.83 -0.03 24.97
N THR A 339 15.92 0.19 24.23
CA THR A 339 16.70 1.43 24.31
C THR A 339 15.89 2.66 23.93
N GLY A 340 15.15 2.61 22.82
CA GLY A 340 14.35 3.75 22.32
C GLY A 340 13.16 4.11 23.21
N SER A 341 12.60 3.14 23.94
CA SER A 341 11.53 3.38 24.92
C SER A 341 12.04 3.82 26.30
N GLY A 342 13.36 3.94 26.50
CA GLY A 342 13.96 4.23 27.81
C GLY A 342 13.83 3.06 28.81
N ARG A 343 13.47 1.86 28.35
CA ARG A 343 13.30 0.68 29.21
C ARG A 343 14.57 -0.16 29.22
N GLN A 344 15.00 -0.59 30.40
CA GLN A 344 16.12 -1.54 30.51
C GLN A 344 15.75 -2.87 29.83
N ARG A 345 16.72 -3.50 29.15
CA ARG A 345 16.53 -4.80 28.47
C ARG A 345 15.90 -5.87 29.39
N ALA A 346 16.31 -5.92 30.66
CA ALA A 346 15.77 -6.86 31.64
C ALA A 346 14.31 -6.56 32.04
N GLY A 347 13.83 -5.33 31.83
CA GLY A 347 12.46 -4.91 32.13
C GLY A 347 11.46 -5.10 31.00
N LEU A 348 11.94 -5.25 29.76
CA LEU A 348 11.06 -5.43 28.61
C LEU A 348 10.25 -6.75 28.65
N PRO A 349 10.81 -7.91 29.07
CA PRO A 349 10.03 -9.15 29.17
C PRO A 349 8.81 -9.04 30.10
N ALA A 350 8.97 -8.38 31.26
CA ALA A 350 7.87 -8.16 32.19
C ALA A 350 6.78 -7.24 31.58
N ALA A 351 7.20 -6.21 30.83
CA ALA A 351 6.29 -5.32 30.11
C ALA A 351 5.55 -6.03 28.98
N VAL A 352 6.24 -6.88 28.22
CA VAL A 352 5.63 -7.74 27.18
C VAL A 352 4.59 -8.67 27.79
N ARG A 353 4.89 -9.34 28.92
CA ARG A 353 3.89 -10.16 29.64
C ARG A 353 2.71 -9.33 30.10
N ALA A 354 2.94 -8.16 30.68
CA ALA A 354 1.86 -7.27 31.09
C ALA A 354 0.95 -6.93 29.90
N TRP A 355 1.55 -6.54 28.76
CA TRP A 355 0.81 -6.24 27.54
C TRP A 355 -0.03 -7.43 27.04
N GLN A 356 0.52 -8.64 27.05
CA GLN A 356 -0.18 -9.86 26.66
C GLN A 356 -1.38 -10.17 27.58
N TYR A 357 -1.29 -9.84 28.87
CA TYR A 357 -2.36 -10.11 29.84
C TYR A 357 -3.46 -9.05 29.90
N GLY A 358 -3.17 -7.79 29.55
CA GLY A 358 -4.18 -6.72 29.66
C GLY A 358 -3.82 -5.41 28.97
N GLY A 359 -2.96 -5.47 27.95
CA GLY A 359 -2.61 -4.33 27.09
C GLY A 359 -2.07 -3.12 27.86
N ALA A 360 -2.53 -1.94 27.45
CA ALA A 360 -2.08 -0.67 28.02
C ALA A 360 -2.41 -0.52 29.52
N ALA A 361 -3.56 -1.07 29.97
CA ALA A 361 -3.96 -1.01 31.37
C ALA A 361 -3.03 -1.85 32.26
N ALA A 362 -2.72 -3.08 31.85
CA ALA A 362 -1.76 -3.93 32.55
C ALA A 362 -0.34 -3.31 32.57
N LEU A 363 0.08 -2.70 31.46
CA LEU A 363 1.37 -2.02 31.38
C LEU A 363 1.44 -0.81 32.34
N ALA A 364 0.37 -0.01 32.42
CA ALA A 364 0.29 1.08 33.39
C ALA A 364 0.38 0.55 34.84
N VAL A 365 -0.26 -0.58 35.14
CA VAL A 365 -0.18 -1.22 36.46
C VAL A 365 1.21 -1.78 36.78
N LEU A 366 1.99 -2.15 35.77
CA LEU A 366 3.38 -2.56 35.93
C LEU A 366 4.27 -1.36 36.31
N ASP A 367 4.14 -0.28 35.55
CA ASP A 367 5.05 0.87 35.60
C ASP A 367 4.71 1.89 36.69
N GLU A 368 3.42 2.05 37.00
CA GLU A 368 2.95 3.08 37.92
C GLU A 368 2.60 2.51 39.31
N GLU A 369 2.74 3.38 40.29
CA GLU A 369 2.12 3.22 41.60
C GLU A 369 1.24 4.43 41.85
N TRP A 370 0.00 4.20 42.27
CA TRP A 370 -0.96 5.29 42.47
C TRP A 370 -1.74 5.05 43.76
N ALA A 371 -2.21 6.12 44.40
CA ALA A 371 -3.04 6.04 45.58
C ALA A 371 -4.52 6.11 45.18
N PRO A 372 -5.32 5.04 45.37
CA PRO A 372 -6.76 5.09 45.14
C PRO A 372 -7.43 6.12 46.03
N ASP A 373 -8.45 6.80 45.49
CA ASP A 373 -9.31 7.64 46.33
C ASP A 373 -10.10 6.79 47.35
N ALA A 374 -10.71 7.43 48.34
CA ALA A 374 -11.42 6.75 49.42
C ALA A 374 -12.53 5.81 48.89
N THR A 375 -13.20 6.19 47.82
CA THR A 375 -14.30 5.43 47.21
C THR A 375 -13.77 4.19 46.49
N ALA A 376 -12.72 4.33 45.69
CA ALA A 376 -12.04 3.25 45.00
C ALA A 376 -11.42 2.25 46.00
N LEU A 377 -10.80 2.75 47.07
CA LEU A 377 -10.23 1.91 48.12
C LEU A 377 -11.32 1.15 48.89
N ALA A 378 -12.45 1.78 49.19
CA ALA A 378 -13.60 1.12 49.82
C ALA A 378 -14.13 -0.02 48.92
N ARG A 379 -14.34 0.24 47.62
CA ARG A 379 -14.74 -0.78 46.66
C ARG A 379 -13.77 -1.95 46.59
N ALA A 380 -12.47 -1.66 46.49
CA ALA A 380 -11.42 -2.67 46.46
C ALA A 380 -11.45 -3.54 47.73
N ARG A 381 -11.54 -2.93 48.91
CA ARG A 381 -11.62 -3.65 50.20
C ARG A 381 -12.89 -4.49 50.32
N THR A 382 -14.03 -4.00 49.87
CA THR A 382 -15.29 -4.77 49.88
C THR A 382 -15.18 -6.01 49.00
N ARG A 383 -14.64 -5.89 47.78
CA ARG A 383 -14.43 -7.06 46.91
C ARG A 383 -13.45 -8.05 47.53
N LEU A 384 -12.36 -7.55 48.11
CA LEU A 384 -11.33 -8.38 48.72
C LEU A 384 -11.82 -9.10 49.98
N ALA A 385 -12.73 -8.50 50.75
CA ALA A 385 -13.38 -9.14 51.89
C ALA A 385 -14.42 -10.21 51.49
N GLY A 386 -15.00 -10.09 50.29
CA GLY A 386 -15.99 -11.05 49.78
C GLY A 386 -15.41 -12.09 48.82
N ALA A 387 -14.10 -12.08 48.57
CA ALA A 387 -13.46 -12.97 47.60
C ALA A 387 -13.15 -14.37 48.15
N TRP A 388 -13.10 -14.54 49.48
CA TRP A 388 -12.87 -15.81 50.16
C TRP A 388 -13.84 -16.00 51.31
N GLU A 389 -14.07 -17.25 51.71
CA GLU A 389 -14.69 -17.59 52.99
C GLU A 389 -13.75 -17.16 54.16
N GLU A 390 -14.31 -16.86 55.34
CA GLU A 390 -13.59 -16.18 56.45
C GLU A 390 -12.26 -16.84 56.89
N ASP A 391 -12.09 -18.14 56.67
CA ASP A 391 -10.90 -18.91 57.05
C ASP A 391 -9.92 -19.22 55.88
N GLU A 392 -10.29 -18.89 54.64
CA GLU A 392 -9.48 -19.18 53.44
C GLU A 392 -8.71 -17.94 52.92
N ALA A 393 -9.05 -16.75 53.41
CA ALA A 393 -8.49 -15.49 52.92
C ALA A 393 -6.97 -15.37 53.20
N PRO A 394 -6.14 -15.03 52.18
CA PRO A 394 -4.73 -14.80 52.40
C PRO A 394 -4.49 -13.54 53.24
N ARG A 395 -3.43 -13.56 54.05
CA ARG A 395 -3.01 -12.36 54.82
C ARG A 395 -2.30 -11.38 53.89
N LEU A 396 -2.92 -10.22 53.67
CA LEU A 396 -2.45 -9.20 52.74
C LEU A 396 -2.11 -7.88 53.44
N ARG A 397 -0.93 -7.34 53.14
CA ARG A 397 -0.54 -5.98 53.50
C ARG A 397 -0.82 -5.05 52.32
N CYS A 398 -1.65 -4.03 52.55
CA CYS A 398 -1.98 -3.01 51.56
C CYS A 398 -1.03 -1.82 51.66
N GLU A 399 -0.45 -1.43 50.52
CA GLU A 399 0.30 -0.18 50.33
C GLU A 399 -0.13 0.45 49.00
N ARG A 400 -0.73 1.64 49.06
CA ARG A 400 -1.34 2.34 47.91
C ARG A 400 -2.30 1.42 47.11
N ASN A 401 -2.00 1.10 45.86
CA ASN A 401 -2.78 0.22 45.01
C ASN A 401 -2.26 -1.24 44.98
N ARG A 402 -1.43 -1.65 45.94
CA ARG A 402 -0.76 -2.97 45.96
C ARG A 402 -1.08 -3.73 47.24
N TRP A 403 -1.53 -4.97 47.10
CA TRP A 403 -1.81 -5.89 48.19
C TRP A 403 -0.82 -7.04 48.11
N THR A 404 0.11 -7.10 49.06
CA THR A 404 1.20 -8.08 49.07
C THR A 404 0.96 -9.14 50.12
N SER A 405 1.21 -10.39 49.75
CA SER A 405 1.15 -11.55 50.64
C SER A 405 2.10 -11.41 51.84
N ALA A 406 1.74 -12.03 52.96
CA ALA A 406 2.56 -11.99 54.18
C ALA A 406 3.96 -12.62 54.00
N ASP A 407 4.10 -13.61 53.13
CA ASP A 407 5.38 -14.22 52.74
C ASP A 407 6.15 -13.40 51.69
N GLY A 408 5.53 -12.36 51.12
CA GLY A 408 6.15 -11.42 50.18
C GLY A 408 6.41 -12.00 48.79
N THR A 409 5.75 -13.09 48.41
CA THR A 409 5.94 -13.80 47.13
C THR A 409 4.89 -13.45 46.07
N VAL A 410 3.68 -13.06 46.49
CA VAL A 410 2.53 -12.75 45.64
C VAL A 410 2.05 -11.32 45.90
N GLN A 411 1.62 -10.64 44.85
CA GLN A 411 1.05 -9.29 44.94
C GLN A 411 -0.12 -9.13 43.97
N LEU A 412 -1.24 -8.64 44.48
CA LEU A 412 -2.35 -8.15 43.67
C LEU A 412 -2.22 -6.64 43.51
N ARG A 413 -2.34 -6.15 42.28
CA ARG A 413 -2.32 -4.71 41.98
C ARG A 413 -3.69 -4.27 41.46
N TYR A 414 -4.22 -3.21 42.03
CA TYR A 414 -5.49 -2.64 41.62
C TYR A 414 -5.29 -1.59 40.52
N GLY A 415 -5.94 -1.81 39.37
CA GLY A 415 -5.89 -0.93 38.21
C GLY A 415 -6.88 0.23 38.30
N ARG A 416 -6.65 1.27 37.50
CA ARG A 416 -7.56 2.43 37.39
C ARG A 416 -8.88 2.08 36.69
N ASP A 417 -8.87 0.98 35.94
CA ASP A 417 -10.04 0.32 35.36
C ASP A 417 -10.87 -0.46 36.40
N GLY A 418 -10.40 -0.54 37.65
CA GLY A 418 -11.07 -1.22 38.73
C GLY A 418 -10.90 -2.73 38.72
N ARG A 419 -9.91 -3.27 38.00
CA ARG A 419 -9.59 -4.71 37.96
C ARG A 419 -8.35 -5.05 38.79
N TRP A 420 -8.19 -6.34 39.08
CA TRP A 420 -7.09 -6.91 39.84
C TRP A 420 -6.10 -7.59 38.90
N TYR A 421 -4.82 -7.23 39.06
CA TYR A 421 -3.73 -7.73 38.24
C TYR A 421 -2.79 -8.57 39.11
N PRO A 422 -2.57 -9.85 38.76
CA PRO A 422 -1.73 -10.75 39.53
C PRO A 422 -0.24 -10.58 39.23
N TYR A 423 0.57 -10.55 40.27
CA TYR A 423 2.03 -10.47 40.20
C TYR A 423 2.68 -11.48 41.13
N ARG A 424 3.81 -12.05 40.68
CA ARG A 424 4.66 -12.93 41.46
C ARG A 424 6.08 -12.42 41.51
N LYS A 425 6.77 -12.67 42.61
CA LYS A 425 8.17 -12.27 42.79
C LYS A 425 9.11 -13.33 42.24
N GLU A 426 9.73 -13.05 41.10
CA GLU A 426 10.67 -13.93 40.40
C GLU A 426 12.07 -13.29 40.45
N SER A 427 13.05 -14.00 41.01
CA SER A 427 14.45 -13.51 41.15
C SER A 427 14.56 -12.10 41.77
N GLY A 428 13.71 -11.81 42.76
CA GLY A 428 13.69 -10.52 43.46
C GLY A 428 12.88 -9.42 42.76
N ARG A 429 12.30 -9.67 41.59
CA ARG A 429 11.49 -8.70 40.82
C ARG A 429 10.03 -9.11 40.74
N TRP A 430 9.11 -8.14 40.78
CA TRP A 430 7.70 -8.39 40.53
C TRP A 430 7.44 -8.54 39.03
N THR A 431 6.78 -9.63 38.65
CA THR A 431 6.52 -9.98 37.26
C THR A 431 5.05 -10.39 37.08
N PRO A 432 4.33 -9.93 36.04
CA PRO A 432 2.90 -10.22 35.85
C PRO A 432 2.63 -11.73 35.71
N ALA A 433 1.73 -12.29 36.49
CA ALA A 433 1.55 -13.73 36.60
C ALA A 433 0.32 -14.30 35.85
N GLY A 434 -0.54 -13.43 35.31
CA GLY A 434 -1.79 -13.85 34.67
C GLY A 434 -2.64 -12.68 34.17
N PRO A 435 -3.80 -12.97 33.54
CA PRO A 435 -4.78 -11.97 33.10
C PRO A 435 -5.36 -11.18 34.29
N CYS A 436 -5.99 -10.05 33.99
CA CYS A 436 -6.73 -9.30 35.00
C CYS A 436 -8.11 -9.90 35.27
N ASP A 437 -8.59 -9.78 36.50
CA ASP A 437 -9.94 -10.22 36.90
C ASP A 437 -10.66 -9.15 37.74
N GLU A 438 -11.99 -9.20 37.78
CA GLU A 438 -12.80 -8.38 38.69
C GLU A 438 -12.82 -8.97 40.11
N ASP A 439 -12.70 -10.30 40.22
CA ASP A 439 -12.59 -11.06 41.46
C ASP A 439 -11.12 -11.18 41.94
N PRO A 440 -10.78 -10.64 43.12
CA PRO A 440 -9.46 -10.80 43.72
C PRO A 440 -9.02 -12.26 43.91
N ALA A 441 -9.94 -13.20 44.17
CA ALA A 441 -9.57 -14.60 44.41
C ALA A 441 -9.14 -15.32 43.14
N ALA A 442 -9.85 -15.09 42.03
CA ALA A 442 -9.45 -15.57 40.71
C ALA A 442 -8.06 -15.05 40.33
N ALA A 443 -7.83 -13.74 40.44
CA ALA A 443 -6.51 -13.15 40.17
C ALA A 443 -5.44 -13.74 41.11
N TRP A 444 -5.76 -13.96 42.39
CA TRP A 444 -4.81 -14.56 43.33
C TRP A 444 -4.39 -15.97 42.92
N ALA A 445 -5.33 -16.80 42.46
CA ALA A 445 -5.05 -18.17 42.05
C ALA A 445 -4.00 -18.21 40.92
N ASP A 446 -4.10 -17.32 39.93
CA ASP A 446 -3.12 -17.20 38.84
C ASP A 446 -1.71 -16.83 39.35
N ALA A 447 -1.64 -15.97 40.37
CA ALA A 447 -0.36 -15.59 40.96
C ALA A 447 0.26 -16.71 41.82
N ALA A 448 -0.59 -17.44 42.55
CA ALA A 448 -0.19 -18.48 43.48
C ALA A 448 0.10 -19.83 42.82
N ALA A 449 -0.37 -20.06 41.59
CA ALA A 449 -0.04 -21.24 40.81
C ALA A 449 1.47 -21.33 40.55
N PRO A 450 2.07 -22.53 40.61
CA PRO A 450 3.46 -22.72 40.19
C PRO A 450 3.62 -22.32 38.72
N ALA A 451 4.74 -21.71 38.35
CA ALA A 451 5.00 -21.38 36.95
C ALA A 451 5.09 -22.68 36.14
N ASP A 452 4.20 -22.85 35.16
CA ASP A 452 4.38 -23.89 34.14
C ASP A 452 5.72 -23.62 33.42
N GLY A 453 6.62 -24.60 33.50
CA GLY A 453 8.02 -24.51 33.10
C GLY A 453 8.26 -24.55 31.60
#